data_AF-R8VZF3-F1
#
_entry.id   AF-R8VZF3-F1
#
_cell.length_a   1.000
_cell.length_b   1.000
_cell.length_c   1.000
_cell.angle_alpha   90.00
_cell.angle_beta   90.00
_cell.angle_gamma   90.00
#
_symmetry.space_group_name_H-M   'P 1'
#
loop_
_entity.id
_entity.type
_entity.pdbx_description
1 polymer ?
#
loop_
_entity_poly.entity_id
_entity_poly.type
_entity_poly.pdbx_seq_one_letter_code
_entity_poly.pdbx_strand_id
1 'polypeptide(L)'
;MEQIPAPPTSEPQDDLILRAVLHLQPRYREPILLYYWQEYTIREIAQITGEKENTISTRLRRARKQLEEELKGVFDGTALERIP
;
A
#
# COMPACT_ATOMS: atom_id res chain seq x y z
N MET A 1 -14.10 0.23 -33.01
CA MET A 1 -14.06 -0.72 -31.89
C MET A 1 -12.83 -0.38 -31.09
N GLU A 2 -12.98 0.43 -30.05
CA GLU A 2 -11.89 0.78 -29.14
C GLU A 2 -11.37 -0.52 -28.53
N GLN A 3 -10.16 -0.94 -28.90
CA GLN A 3 -9.46 -1.95 -28.12
C GLN A 3 -9.17 -1.31 -26.78
N ILE A 4 -9.95 -1.66 -25.76
CA ILE A 4 -9.55 -1.46 -24.37
C ILE A 4 -8.33 -2.38 -24.21
N PRO A 5 -7.10 -1.85 -24.03
CA PRO A 5 -5.98 -2.72 -23.73
C PRO A 5 -6.34 -3.48 -22.45
N ALA A 6 -6.11 -4.79 -22.43
CA ALA A 6 -6.18 -5.55 -21.19
C ALA A 6 -5.41 -4.78 -20.11
N PRO A 7 -5.93 -4.69 -18.87
CA PRO A 7 -5.19 -4.04 -17.80
C PRO A 7 -3.78 -4.65 -17.78
N PRO A 8 -2.74 -3.84 -17.54
CA PRO A 8 -1.37 -4.34 -17.50
C PRO A 8 -1.37 -5.56 -16.61
N THR A 9 -0.67 -6.61 -17.03
CA THR A 9 -0.59 -7.90 -16.35
C THR A 9 -0.03 -7.71 -14.94
N SER A 10 -0.87 -7.27 -14.00
CA SER A 10 -0.60 -7.31 -12.57
C SER A 10 -0.61 -8.79 -12.21
N GLU A 11 0.48 -9.28 -11.64
CA GLU A 11 0.50 -10.66 -11.19
C GLU A 11 -0.66 -10.86 -10.20
N PRO A 12 -1.28 -12.05 -10.10
CA PRO A 12 -2.36 -12.31 -9.14
C PRO A 12 -2.01 -11.89 -7.70
N GLN A 13 -0.71 -11.82 -7.41
CA GLN A 13 -0.10 -11.34 -6.19
C GLN A 13 -0.35 -9.83 -5.92
N ASP A 14 -0.14 -8.98 -6.93
CA ASP A 14 -0.36 -7.52 -6.85
C ASP A 14 -1.82 -7.21 -6.57
N ASP A 15 -2.72 -7.96 -7.20
CA ASP A 15 -4.16 -7.85 -7.03
C ASP A 15 -4.58 -8.15 -5.59
N LEU A 16 -3.93 -9.12 -4.94
CA LEU A 16 -4.22 -9.51 -3.56
C LEU A 16 -3.67 -8.50 -2.55
N ILE A 17 -2.46 -7.98 -2.79
CA ILE A 17 -1.87 -6.91 -1.96
C ILE A 17 -2.73 -5.65 -2.07
N LEU A 18 -3.12 -5.25 -3.28
CA LEU A 18 -3.98 -4.09 -3.50
C LEU A 18 -5.32 -4.25 -2.77
N ARG A 19 -5.94 -5.43 -2.82
CA ARG A 19 -7.18 -5.71 -2.06
C ARG A 19 -6.98 -5.57 -0.56
N ALA A 20 -5.90 -6.09 0.00
CA ALA A 20 -5.58 -5.94 1.42
C ALA A 20 -5.37 -4.45 1.79
N VAL A 21 -4.65 -3.70 0.97
CA VAL A 21 -4.49 -2.24 1.14
C VAL A 21 -5.84 -1.52 1.10
N LEU A 22 -6.74 -1.92 0.20
CA LEU A 22 -8.09 -1.37 0.12
C LEU A 22 -8.96 -1.72 1.33
N HIS A 23 -8.68 -2.80 2.06
CA HIS A 23 -9.35 -3.13 3.33
C HIS A 23 -8.79 -2.39 4.55
N LEU A 24 -7.58 -1.80 4.46
CA LEU A 24 -7.05 -0.97 5.53
C LEU A 24 -7.99 0.19 5.86
N GLN A 25 -7.99 0.62 7.12
CA GLN A 25 -8.71 1.83 7.52
C GLN A 25 -8.21 3.03 6.69
N PRO A 26 -9.08 4.00 6.33
CA PRO A 26 -8.72 5.10 5.42
C PRO A 26 -7.43 5.83 5.80
N ARG A 27 -7.25 6.09 7.11
CA ARG A 27 -6.05 6.72 7.70
C ARG A 27 -4.73 5.96 7.51
N TYR A 28 -4.78 4.68 7.16
CA TYR A 28 -3.61 3.82 6.93
C TYR A 28 -3.41 3.53 5.44
N ARG A 29 -4.49 3.49 4.68
CA ARG A 29 -4.48 3.25 3.23
C ARG A 29 -3.76 4.35 2.47
N GLU A 30 -4.14 5.60 2.72
CA GLU A 30 -3.61 6.76 2.00
C GLU A 30 -2.07 6.88 2.04
N PRO A 31 -1.41 6.84 3.20
CA PRO A 31 0.05 6.91 3.24
C PRO A 31 0.72 5.68 2.60
N ILE A 32 0.10 4.49 2.63
CA ILE A 32 0.63 3.30 1.96
C ILE A 32 0.61 3.48 0.43
N LEU A 33 -0.50 3.94 -0.13
CA LEU A 33 -0.61 4.16 -1.57
C LEU A 33 0.37 5.23 -2.04
N LEU A 34 0.48 6.34 -1.31
CA LEU A 34 1.41 7.41 -1.66
C LEU A 34 2.87 6.96 -1.56
N TYR A 35 3.22 6.11 -0.58
CA TYR A 35 4.59 5.67 -0.39
C TYR A 35 5.02 4.60 -1.41
N TYR A 36 4.20 3.58 -1.62
CA TYR A 36 4.58 2.41 -2.42
C TYR A 36 4.17 2.50 -3.89
N TRP A 37 3.01 3.12 -4.21
CA TRP A 37 2.58 3.24 -5.61
C TRP A 37 2.96 4.56 -6.27
N GLN A 38 3.13 5.63 -5.48
CA GLN A 38 3.48 6.95 -6.00
C GLN A 38 4.91 7.36 -5.63
N GLU A 39 5.65 6.46 -4.97
CA GLU A 39 7.07 6.63 -4.60
C GLU A 39 7.38 7.92 -3.81
N TYR A 40 6.39 8.49 -3.11
CA TYR A 40 6.61 9.69 -2.30
C TYR A 40 7.35 9.38 -1.01
N THR A 41 8.24 10.28 -0.62
CA THR A 41 8.90 10.24 0.68
C THR A 41 7.94 10.59 1.82
N ILE A 42 8.27 10.19 3.05
CA ILE A 42 7.50 10.54 4.25
C ILE A 42 7.29 12.06 4.39
N ARG A 43 8.30 12.84 4.00
CA ARG A 43 8.26 14.31 4.00
C ARG A 43 7.28 14.86 2.98
N GLU A 44 7.30 14.35 1.75
CA GLU A 44 6.35 14.77 0.70
C GLU A 44 4.93 14.36 1.06
N ILE A 45 4.73 13.15 1.59
CA ILE A 45 3.41 12.70 2.07
C ILE A 45 2.90 13.62 3.18
N ALA A 46 3.76 13.97 4.15
CA ALA A 46 3.40 14.91 5.22
C ALA A 46 2.97 16.28 4.66
N GLN A 47 3.64 16.78 3.62
CA GLN A 47 3.26 18.01 2.93
C GLN A 47 1.93 17.88 2.16
N ILE A 48 1.72 16.77 1.45
CA ILE A 48 0.50 16.50 0.67
C ILE A 48 -0.72 16.38 1.59
N THR A 49 -0.60 15.67 2.71
CA THR A 49 -1.72 15.41 3.62
C THR A 49 -1.88 16.48 4.71
N GLY A 50 -0.93 17.41 4.84
CA GLY A 50 -0.91 18.42 5.92
C GLY A 50 -0.67 17.83 7.31
N GLU A 51 -0.03 16.66 7.39
CA GLU A 51 0.22 15.94 8.65
C GLU A 51 1.68 16.02 9.06
N LYS A 52 2.00 15.62 10.30
CA LYS A 52 3.40 15.53 10.76
C LYS A 52 4.07 14.29 10.18
N GLU A 53 5.36 14.38 9.83
CA GLU A 53 6.16 13.23 9.38
C GLU A 53 6.12 12.05 10.37
N ASN A 54 6.16 12.32 11.68
CA ASN A 54 6.01 11.29 12.72
C ASN A 54 4.65 10.58 12.66
N THR A 55 3.58 11.30 12.31
CA THR A 55 2.25 10.72 12.12
C THR A 55 2.24 9.81 10.89
N ILE A 56 2.83 10.24 9.78
CA ILE A 56 2.95 9.44 8.56
C ILE A 56 3.77 8.18 8.81
N SER A 57 4.94 8.30 9.45
CA SER A 57 5.79 7.17 9.84
C SER A 57 5.03 6.17 10.72
N THR A 58 4.28 6.66 11.71
CA THR A 58 3.46 5.81 12.58
C THR A 58 2.34 5.11 11.81
N ARG A 59 1.66 5.82 10.89
CA ARG A 59 0.59 5.26 10.05
C ARG A 59 1.14 4.18 9.12
N LEU A 60 2.26 4.44 8.45
CA LEU A 60 2.94 3.45 7.59
C LEU A 60 3.31 2.20 8.37
N ARG A 61 3.93 2.34 9.55
CA ARG A 61 4.30 1.20 10.39
C ARG A 61 3.09 0.36 10.81
N ARG A 62 2.00 1.01 11.24
CA ARG A 62 0.77 0.31 11.64
C ARG A 62 0.08 -0.34 10.45
N ALA A 63 0.06 0.33 9.31
CA ALA A 63 -0.49 -0.19 8.07
C ALA A 63 0.25 -1.46 7.62
N ARG A 64 1.59 -1.44 7.61
CA ARG A 64 2.41 -2.62 7.30
C ARG A 64 2.14 -3.78 8.24
N LYS A 65 2.01 -3.51 9.55
CA LYS A 65 1.67 -4.55 10.53
C LYS A 65 0.28 -5.14 10.27
N GLN A 66 -0.70 -4.30 9.94
CA GLN A 66 -2.05 -4.78 9.63
C GLN A 66 -2.08 -5.60 8.35
N LEU A 67 -1.35 -5.17 7.31
CA LEU A 67 -1.17 -5.95 6.09
C LEU A 67 -0.48 -7.28 6.36
N GLU A 68 0.56 -7.30 7.20
CA GLU A 68 1.23 -8.53 7.60
C GLU A 68 0.24 -9.51 8.24
N GLU A 69 -0.58 -9.06 9.18
CA GLU A 69 -1.61 -9.88 9.83
C GLU A 69 -2.66 -10.39 8.83
N GLU A 70 -3.11 -9.55 7.89
CA GLU A 70 -4.10 -9.92 6.86
C GLU A 70 -3.53 -10.89 5.81
N LEU A 71 -2.23 -10.77 5.51
CA LEU A 71 -1.54 -11.55 4.49
C LEU A 71 -0.84 -12.81 5.05
N LYS A 72 -0.74 -12.96 6.38
CA LYS A 72 -0.06 -14.08 7.06
C LYS A 72 -0.59 -15.48 6.70
N GLY A 73 -1.83 -15.57 6.23
CA GLY A 73 -2.42 -16.83 5.75
C GLY A 73 -2.27 -17.07 4.25
N VAL A 74 -1.81 -16.07 3.49
CA VAL A 74 -1.66 -16.10 2.04
C VAL A 74 -0.17 -16.16 1.64
N PHE A 75 0.73 -15.73 2.53
CA PHE A 75 2.17 -15.67 2.29
C PHE A 75 2.99 -16.15 3.48
N ASP A 76 4.03 -16.95 3.22
CA ASP A 76 4.98 -17.45 4.22
C ASP A 76 6.04 -16.40 4.64
N GLY A 77 5.60 -15.20 5.01
CA GLY A 77 6.45 -14.19 5.69
C GLY A 77 7.27 -13.25 4.79
N THR A 78 7.17 -13.34 3.46
CA THR A 78 7.93 -12.51 2.50
C THR A 78 7.09 -11.43 1.80
N ALA A 79 5.81 -11.29 2.14
CA ALA A 79 4.86 -10.43 1.41
C ALA A 79 5.24 -8.94 1.40
N LEU A 80 5.84 -8.43 2.48
CA LEU A 80 6.18 -7.01 2.61
C LEU A 80 7.36 -6.59 1.72
N GLU A 81 8.25 -7.52 1.35
CA GLU A 81 9.35 -7.28 0.40
C GLU A 81 8.86 -7.24 -1.05
N ARG A 82 7.60 -7.66 -1.28
CA ARG A 82 6.95 -7.67 -2.59
C ARG A 82 5.86 -6.61 -2.73
N ILE A 83 5.68 -5.76 -1.71
CA ILE A 83 4.94 -4.52 -1.93
C ILE A 83 5.83 -3.69 -2.86
N PRO A 84 5.32 -3.25 -4.02
CA PRO A 84 6.10 -2.53 -5.02
C PRO A 84 6.81 -1.31 -4.44
#